data_AF-A0AAD2NZY0-F1
#
_entry.id   AF-A0AAD2NZY0-F1
#
_cell.length_a   1.000
_cell.length_b   1.000
_cell.length_c   1.000
_cell.angle_alpha   90.00
_cell.angle_beta   90.00
_cell.angle_gamma   90.00
#
_symmetry.space_group_name_H-M   'P 1'
#
loop_
_entity.id
_entity.type
_entity.pdbx_description
1 polymer ?
#
loop_
_entity_poly.entity_id
_entity_poly.type
_entity_poly.pdbx_seq_one_letter_code
_entity_poly.pdbx_strand_id
1 'polypeptide(L)' 'MTTPVSLMDDQMVDMTFITQLTGLTDKWFYKLIKDGAFPAPIKLGRSSRWLKSEVEAWLQARIAQSRP' A
#
# COMPACT_ATOMS: atom_id res chain seq x y z
N MET A 1 -6.16 5.37 17.23
CA MET A 1 -5.04 4.76 17.97
C MET A 1 -4.37 3.78 17.02
N THR A 2 -3.18 4.09 16.51
CA THR A 2 -2.41 3.19 15.65
C THR A 2 -1.71 2.19 16.57
N THR A 3 -2.20 0.95 16.61
CA THR A 3 -1.49 -0.15 17.27
C THR A 3 -0.13 -0.27 16.58
N PRO A 4 1.00 -0.20 17.31
CA PRO A 4 2.31 -0.38 16.69
C PRO A 4 2.36 -1.84 16.22
N VAL A 5 2.27 -2.04 14.90
CA VAL A 5 2.53 -3.35 14.31
C VAL A 5 3.99 -3.66 14.65
N SER A 6 4.21 -4.80 15.30
CA SER A 6 5.57 -5.21 15.62
C SER A 6 6.34 -5.40 14.32
N LEU A 7 7.60 -4.92 14.28
CA LEU A 7 8.46 -4.98 13.09
C LEU A 7 8.68 -6.41 12.58
N MET A 8 8.43 -7.42 13.41
CA MET A 8 8.53 -8.83 13.02
C MET A 8 7.21 -9.41 12.47
N ASP A 9 6.10 -8.70 12.67
CA ASP A 9 4.76 -9.15 12.27
C ASP A 9 4.27 -8.47 10.99
N ASP A 10 4.94 -7.41 10.51
CA ASP A 10 4.65 -6.77 9.24
C ASP A 10 5.71 -7.04 8.18
N GLN A 11 5.26 -7.29 6.97
CA GLN A 11 6.14 -7.52 5.83
C GLN A 11 6.19 -6.29 4.95
N MET A 12 7.38 -5.99 4.41
CA MET A 12 7.52 -4.96 3.39
C MET A 12 7.21 -5.53 2.01
N VAL A 13 6.29 -4.89 1.29
CA VAL A 13 5.92 -5.25 -0.08
C VAL A 13 6.44 -4.20 -1.06
N ASP A 14 6.58 -4.58 -2.33
CA ASP A 14 6.95 -3.68 -3.42
C ASP A 14 5.80 -3.46 -4.41
N MET A 15 6.04 -2.60 -5.40
CA MET A 15 5.07 -2.28 -6.43
C MET A 15 4.62 -3.52 -7.21
N THR A 16 5.54 -4.47 -7.47
CA THR A 16 5.21 -5.70 -8.20
C THR A 16 4.22 -6.56 -7.42
N PHE A 17 4.42 -6.70 -6.11
CA PHE A 17 3.44 -7.38 -5.26
C PHE A 17 2.07 -6.68 -5.31
N ILE A 18 2.05 -5.34 -5.21
CA ILE A 18 0.80 -4.55 -5.19
C ILE A 18 0.04 -4.69 -6.51
N THR A 19 0.72 -4.63 -7.66
CA THR A 19 0.08 -4.78 -8.97
C THR A 19 -0.40 -6.20 -9.21
N GLN A 20 0.33 -7.22 -8.77
CA GLN A 20 -0.11 -8.61 -8.83
C GLN A 20 -1.33 -8.86 -7.94
N LEU A 21 -1.35 -8.32 -6.72
CA LEU A 21 -2.46 -8.48 -5.79
C LEU A 21 -3.75 -7.83 -6.31
N THR A 22 -3.64 -6.65 -6.93
CA THR A 22 -4.80 -5.83 -7.31
C THR A 22 -5.22 -6.01 -8.76
N GLY A 23 -4.35 -6.56 -9.62
CA GLY A 23 -4.56 -6.63 -11.06
C GLY A 23 -4.50 -5.27 -11.77
N LEU A 24 -4.03 -4.23 -11.08
CA LEU A 24 -3.94 -2.85 -11.59
C LEU A 24 -2.50 -2.50 -11.98
N THR A 25 -2.34 -1.49 -12.82
CA THR A 25 -1.01 -1.07 -13.30
C THR A 25 -0.27 -0.21 -12.29
N ASP A 26 1.05 -0.31 -12.29
CA ASP A 26 1.95 0.53 -11.49
C ASP A 26 1.76 2.02 -11.78
N LYS A 27 1.54 2.40 -13.05
CA LYS A 27 1.25 3.78 -13.47
C LYS A 27 0.03 4.36 -12.74
N TRP A 28 -0.99 3.55 -12.51
CA TRP A 28 -2.18 3.97 -11.77
C TRP A 28 -1.85 4.22 -10.29
N PHE A 29 -1.07 3.34 -9.66
CA PHE A 29 -0.61 3.57 -8.28
C PHE A 29 0.30 4.79 -8.16
N TYR A 30 1.22 5.02 -9.09
CA TYR A 30 2.04 6.23 -9.09
C TYR A 30 1.19 7.51 -9.21
N LYS A 31 0.11 7.47 -10.00
CA LYS A 31 -0.87 8.56 -10.03
C LYS A 31 -1.51 8.75 -8.65
N LEU A 32 -1.99 7.68 -8.00
CA LEU A 32 -2.60 7.81 -6.68
C LEU A 32 -1.63 8.31 -5.61
N ILE A 33 -0.36 7.90 -5.65
CA ILE A 33 0.70 8.40 -4.75
C ILE A 33 0.86 9.91 -4.95
N LYS A 34 0.89 10.37 -6.21
CA LYS A 34 0.96 11.81 -6.52
C LYS A 34 -0.28 12.56 -6.04
N ASP A 35 -1.46 11.95 -6.15
CA ASP A 35 -2.73 12.54 -5.74
C ASP A 35 -2.97 12.41 -4.21
N GLY A 36 -2.02 11.83 -3.44
CA GLY A 36 -2.15 11.60 -2.00
C GLY A 36 -3.20 10.55 -1.62
N ALA A 37 -3.68 9.79 -2.60
CA ALA A 37 -4.78 8.83 -2.48
C ALA A 37 -4.29 7.38 -2.27
N PHE A 38 -2.98 7.13 -2.21
CA PHE A 38 -2.35 5.86 -1.85
C PHE A 38 -1.13 6.14 -0.96
N PRO A 39 -0.78 5.27 0.00
CA PRO A 39 0.36 5.48 0.89
C PRO A 39 1.66 5.77 0.13
N ALA A 40 2.43 6.74 0.60
CA ALA A 40 3.74 7.04 0.01
C ALA A 40 4.75 5.92 0.33
N PRO A 41 5.64 5.55 -0.60
CA PRO A 41 6.64 4.52 -0.34
C PRO A 41 7.67 4.94 0.71
N ILE A 42 8.04 3.99 1.55
CA ILE A 42 9.26 4.01 2.36
C ILE A 42 10.45 3.77 1.42
N LYS A 43 11.40 4.72 1.38
CA LYS A 43 12.61 4.61 0.56
C LYS A 43 13.71 3.87 1.29
N LEU A 44 14.16 2.75 0.72
CA LEU A 44 15.32 1.97 1.15
C LEU A 44 16.35 1.98 0.01
N GLY A 45 17.08 3.10 -0.09
CA GLY A 45 17.96 3.38 -1.23
C GLY A 45 17.17 3.52 -2.53
N ARG A 46 17.44 2.65 -3.50
CA ARG A 46 16.72 2.62 -4.78
C ARG A 46 15.36 1.91 -4.68
N SER A 47 15.17 1.11 -3.64
CA SER A 47 13.93 0.35 -3.45
C SER A 47 12.86 1.21 -2.81
N SER A 48 11.64 1.10 -3.34
CA SER A 48 10.44 1.68 -2.75
C SER A 48 9.62 0.55 -2.15
N ARG A 49 9.29 0.66 -0.87
CA ARG A 49 8.59 -0.38 -0.11
C ARG A 49 7.39 0.22 0.62
N TRP A 50 6.43 -0.63 0.94
CA TRP A 50 5.28 -0.30 1.77
C TRP A 50 5.12 -1.37 2.85
N LEU A 51 4.56 -1.00 3.99
CA LEU A 51 4.08 -2.00 4.92
C LEU A 51 2.89 -2.74 4.29
N LYS A 52 2.85 -4.06 4.41
CA LYS A 52 1.73 -4.86 3.90
C LYS A 52 0.43 -4.43 4.58
N SER A 53 0.48 -4.15 5.88
CA SER A 53 -0.67 -3.64 6.63
C SER A 53 -1.21 -2.31 6.10
N GLU A 54 -0.36 -1.39 5.64
CA GLU A 54 -0.81 -0.11 5.04
C GLU A 54 -1.55 -0.34 3.73
N VAL A 55 -1.03 -1.24 2.88
CA VAL A 55 -1.68 -1.61 1.61
C VAL A 55 -3.01 -2.31 1.88
N GLU A 56 -3.06 -3.22 2.85
CA GLU A 56 -4.28 -3.91 3.27
C GLU A 56 -5.33 -2.93 3.81
N ALA A 57 -4.95 -2.04 4.72
CA ALA A 57 -5.83 -1.02 5.28
C ALA A 57 -6.42 -0.13 4.18
N TRP A 58 -5.60 0.26 3.19
CA TRP A 58 -6.06 1.02 2.04
C TRP A 58 -7.08 0.25 1.18
N LEU A 59 -6.84 -1.05 0.94
CA LEU A 59 -7.79 -1.91 0.23
C LEU A 59 -9.10 -2.09 0.99
N GLN A 60 -9.05 -2.30 2.31
CA GLN A 60 -10.23 -2.42 3.16
C GLN A 60 -11.08 -1.14 3.12
N ALA A 61 -10.46 0.04 3.17
CA ALA A 61 -11.16 1.31 3.03
C ALA A 61 -11.88 1.44 1.68
N ARG A 62 -11.24 1.00 0.58
CA ARG A 62 -11.87 0.94 -0.77
C ARG A 62 -13.07 -0.01 -0.80
N ILE A 63 -12.94 -1.19 -0.18
CA ILE A 63 -14.01 -2.21 -0.11
C ILE A 63 -15.22 -1.66 0.67
N ALA A 64 -14.97 -1.03 1.81
CA ALA A 64 -16.02 -0.40 2.63
C ALA A 64 -16.70 0.74 1.88
N GLN A 65 -15.93 1.60 1.20
CA GLN A 65 -16.50 2.68 0.38
C GLN A 65 -17.38 2.16 -0.77
N SER A 66 -17.09 0.98 -1.31
CA SER A 66 -17.89 0.38 -2.38
C SER A 66 -19.15 -0.35 -1.89
N ARG A 67 -19.27 -0.63 -0.58
CA ARG A 67 -20.35 -1.40 0.04
C ARG A 67 -20.84 -0.66 1.30
N PRO A 68 -21.66 0.39 1.13
CA PRO A 68 -22.22 1.14 2.26
C PRO A 68 -23.14 0.28 3.14
#